data_AF-A0A9C8I8H8-F1
#
_entry.id   AF-A0A9C8I8H8-F1
#
_cell.length_a   1.000
_cell.length_b   1.000
_cell.length_c   1.000
_cell.angle_alpha   90.00
_cell.angle_beta   90.00
_cell.angle_gamma   90.00
#
_symmetry.space_group_name_H-M   'P 1'
#
loop_
_entity.id
_entity.type
_entity.pdbx_description
1 polymer ?
#
loop_
_entity_poly.entity_id
_entity_poly.type
_entity_poly.pdbx_seq_one_letter_code
_entity_poly.pdbx_strand_id
1 'polypeptide(L)'
;MHHEIRPSLADFFIAMENERKITCRINGEDYILDEGTTLVDFLDSKNIPTGAVVVEMNRKVLPRGQYDGVLLSDNDSLEIVQVIGGG
;
A
#
# COMPACT_ATOMS: atom_id res chain seq x y z
N MET A 1 -23.78 -2.50 -5.91
CA MET A 1 -23.09 -1.96 -7.10
C MET A 1 -21.62 -1.81 -6.72
N HIS A 2 -20.83 -2.87 -6.86
CA HIS A 2 -19.37 -2.79 -6.70
C HIS A 2 -18.80 -2.44 -8.07
N HIS A 3 -18.34 -1.21 -8.24
CA HIS A 3 -17.60 -0.81 -9.43
C HIS A 3 -16.16 -1.28 -9.20
N GLU A 4 -15.79 -2.42 -9.76
CA GLU A 4 -14.38 -2.79 -9.89
C GLU A 4 -13.80 -1.91 -10.99
N ILE A 5 -13.06 -0.87 -10.59
CA ILE A 5 -12.26 -0.08 -11.51
C ILE A 5 -11.18 -1.03 -12.04
N ARG A 6 -11.31 -1.43 -13.30
CA ARG A 6 -10.23 -2.12 -13.99
C ARG A 6 -9.06 -1.14 -14.11
N PRO A 7 -7.85 -1.49 -13.64
CA PRO A 7 -6.68 -0.65 -13.81
C PRO A 7 -6.52 -0.27 -15.28
N SER A 8 -6.09 0.95 -15.56
CA SER A 8 -5.90 1.37 -16.95
C SER A 8 -4.80 0.53 -17.60
N LEU A 9 -4.80 0.46 -18.94
CA LEU A 9 -3.70 -0.16 -19.68
C LEU A 9 -2.35 0.46 -19.29
N ALA A 10 -2.30 1.76 -18.99
CA ALA A 10 -1.09 2.43 -18.54
C ALA A 10 -0.61 1.93 -17.16
N ASP A 11 -1.54 1.72 -16.22
CA ASP A 11 -1.21 1.16 -14.90
C ASP A 11 -0.69 -0.28 -15.04
N PHE A 12 -1.28 -1.07 -15.94
CA PHE A 12 -0.77 -2.40 -16.28
C PHE A 12 0.63 -2.36 -16.92
N PHE A 13 0.89 -1.45 -17.86
CA PHE A 13 2.20 -1.32 -18.50
C PHE A 13 3.27 -0.86 -17.51
N ILE A 14 2.97 0.08 -16.61
CA ILE A 14 3.87 0.51 -15.53
C ILE A 14 4.20 -0.66 -14.59
N ALA A 15 3.19 -1.45 -14.20
CA ALA A 15 3.39 -2.63 -13.36
C ALA A 15 4.20 -3.74 -14.04
N MET A 16 4.15 -3.85 -15.37
CA MET A 16 4.87 -4.88 -16.14
C MET A 16 6.29 -4.51 -16.54
N GLU A 17 6.65 -3.22 -16.60
CA GLU A 17 7.97 -2.75 -17.03
C GLU A 17 8.98 -2.53 -15.89
N ASN A 18 8.56 -2.61 -14.62
CA ASN A 18 9.45 -2.28 -13.51
C ASN A 18 10.29 -3.49 -13.04
N GLU A 19 11.49 -3.62 -13.58
CA GLU A 19 12.50 -4.58 -13.08
C GLU A 19 13.15 -4.11 -11.76
N ARG A 20 12.94 -2.85 -11.37
CA ARG A 20 13.51 -2.29 -10.15
C ARG A 20 12.67 -2.67 -8.94
N LYS A 21 13.35 -3.23 -7.94
CA LYS A 21 12.77 -3.62 -6.67
C LYS A 21 13.12 -2.62 -5.58
N ILE A 22 12.22 -2.44 -4.64
CA ILE A 22 12.42 -1.69 -3.40
C ILE A 22 12.24 -2.64 -2.21
N THR A 23 12.90 -2.34 -1.09
CA THR A 23 12.72 -3.06 0.17
C THR A 23 12.00 -2.15 1.16
N CYS A 24 10.86 -2.59 1.68
CA CYS A 24 10.12 -1.87 2.72
C CYS A 24 9.98 -2.75 3.96
N ARG A 25 10.01 -2.16 5.15
CA ARG A 25 9.78 -2.87 6.41
C ARG A 25 8.35 -2.65 6.90
N ILE A 26 7.51 -3.67 6.84
CA ILE A 26 6.08 -3.57 7.09
C ILE A 26 5.71 -4.49 8.25
N ASN A 27 5.13 -3.95 9.32
CA ASN A 27 4.82 -4.66 10.56
C ASN A 27 6.01 -5.47 11.10
N GLY A 28 7.21 -4.89 11.00
CA GLY A 28 8.46 -5.50 11.45
C GLY A 28 9.12 -6.49 10.49
N GLU A 29 8.49 -6.87 9.37
CA GLU A 29 9.01 -7.80 8.36
C GLU A 29 9.47 -7.08 7.08
N ASP A 30 10.48 -7.61 6.39
CA ASP A 30 10.97 -7.05 5.12
C ASP A 30 10.18 -7.57 3.92
N TYR A 31 9.73 -6.65 3.08
CA TYR A 31 9.00 -6.91 1.84
C TYR A 31 9.80 -6.37 0.65
N ILE A 32 10.00 -7.23 -0.35
CA ILE A 32 10.53 -6.82 -1.66
C ILE A 32 9.35 -6.54 -2.57
N LEU A 33 9.22 -5.29 -3.01
CA LEU A 33 8.12 -4.81 -3.84
C LEU A 33 8.66 -4.29 -5.17
N ASP A 34 7.80 -4.23 -6.18
CA ASP A 34 8.10 -3.49 -7.40
C ASP A 34 8.17 -1.99 -7.08
N GLU A 35 9.16 -1.31 -7.62
CA GLU A 35 9.20 0.14 -7.55
C GLU A 35 7.90 0.72 -8.15
N GLY A 36 7.36 1.78 -7.54
CA GLY A 36 6.09 2.35 -7.96
C GLY A 36 4.86 1.66 -7.36
N THR A 37 5.02 0.57 -6.58
CA THR A 37 3.93 0.02 -5.75
C THR A 37 3.38 1.11 -4.83
N THR A 38 2.06 1.33 -4.87
CA THR A 38 1.40 2.26 -3.94
C THR A 38 1.01 1.57 -2.63
N LEU A 39 0.72 2.35 -1.59
CA LEU A 39 0.18 1.83 -0.34
C LEU A 39 -1.13 1.06 -0.57
N VAL A 40 -1.99 1.54 -1.47
CA VAL A 40 -3.27 0.90 -1.77
C VAL A 40 -3.05 -0.42 -2.49
N ASP A 41 -2.17 -0.46 -3.50
CA ASP A 41 -1.84 -1.72 -4.19
C ASP A 41 -1.28 -2.75 -3.22
N PHE A 42 -0.43 -2.33 -2.29
CA PHE A 42 0.08 -3.21 -1.25
C PHE A 42 -1.03 -3.75 -0.35
N LEU A 43 -1.91 -2.88 0.17
CA LEU A 43 -3.04 -3.29 1.02
C LEU A 43 -4.00 -4.22 0.28
N ASP A 44 -4.32 -3.92 -0.97
CA ASP A 44 -5.18 -4.72 -1.82
C ASP A 44 -4.56 -6.10 -2.13
N SER A 45 -3.25 -6.16 -2.38
CA SER A 45 -2.52 -7.44 -2.55
C SER A 45 -2.59 -8.34 -1.33
N LYS A 46 -2.82 -7.75 -0.14
CA LYS A 46 -3.00 -8.45 1.14
C LYS A 46 -4.48 -8.66 1.50
N ASN A 47 -5.42 -8.24 0.65
CA ASN A 47 -6.86 -8.22 0.90
C ASN A 47 -7.23 -7.45 2.19
N ILE A 48 -6.53 -6.35 2.45
CA ILE A 48 -6.75 -5.49 3.62
C ILE A 48 -7.54 -4.25 3.19
N PRO A 49 -8.80 -4.08 3.62
CA PRO A 49 -9.57 -2.90 3.29
C PRO A 49 -8.95 -1.65 3.92
N THR A 50 -8.67 -0.61 3.13
CA THR A 50 -8.12 0.68 3.59
C THR A 50 -8.93 1.30 4.76
N GLY A 51 -10.25 1.13 4.74
CA GLY A 51 -11.15 1.60 5.81
C GLY A 51 -11.04 0.85 7.13
N ALA A 52 -10.47 -0.36 7.14
CA ALA A 52 -10.33 -1.20 8.32
C ALA A 52 -8.99 -1.00 9.05
N VAL A 53 -8.10 -0.14 8.54
CA VAL A 53 -6.75 0.03 9.09
C VAL A 53 -6.40 1.49 9.41
N VAL A 54 -5.41 1.64 10.27
CA VAL A 54 -4.62 2.85 10.47
C VAL A 54 -3.20 2.51 10.01
N VAL A 55 -2.62 3.37 9.18
CA VAL A 55 -1.26 3.20 8.66
C VAL A 55 -0.38 4.30 9.21
N GLU A 56 0.71 3.90 9.85
CA GLU A 56 1.85 4.75 10.14
C GLU A 56 2.94 4.48 9.11
N MET A 57 3.53 5.53 8.56
CA MET A 57 4.66 5.46 7.63
C MET A 57 5.78 6.33 8.18
N ASN A 58 6.96 5.75 8.36
CA ASN A 58 8.17 6.44 8.83
C ASN A 58 7.92 7.27 10.10
N ARG A 59 7.25 6.67 11.10
CA ARG A 59 6.86 7.30 12.38
C ARG A 59 5.84 8.44 12.26
N LYS A 60 5.07 8.48 11.16
CA LYS A 60 4.00 9.46 10.94
C LYS A 60 2.71 8.73 10.53
N VAL A 61 1.65 8.93 11.32
CA VAL A 61 0.32 8.41 10.96
C VAL A 61 -0.19 9.12 9.71
N LEU A 62 -0.56 8.34 8.71
CA LEU A 62 -1.11 8.84 7.46
C LEU A 62 -2.61 9.08 7.61
N PRO A 63 -3.14 10.25 7.22
CA PRO A 63 -4.58 10.45 7.08
C PRO A 63 -5.14 9.50 6.02
N ARG A 64 -6.25 8.81 6.31
CA ARG A 64 -6.86 7.85 5.38
C ARG A 64 -7.11 8.39 3.97
N GLY A 65 -7.51 9.66 3.87
CA GLY A 65 -7.75 10.32 2.58
C GLY A 65 -6.49 10.57 1.74
N GLN A 66 -5.30 10.21 2.23
CA GLN A 66 -4.04 10.33 1.49
C GLN A 66 -3.53 8.99 0.96
N TYR A 67 -4.12 7.85 1.33
CA TYR A 67 -3.56 6.53 1.00
C TYR A 67 -3.39 6.32 -0.52
N ASP A 68 -4.36 6.74 -1.33
CA ASP A 68 -4.36 6.60 -2.79
C ASP A 68 -3.17 7.28 -3.49
N GLY A 69 -2.51 8.25 -2.83
CA GLY A 69 -1.38 8.99 -3.39
C GLY A 69 -0.02 8.60 -2.83
N VAL A 70 0.05 7.59 -1.94
CA VAL A 70 1.31 7.20 -1.30
C VAL A 70 2.02 6.15 -2.16
N LEU A 71 3.12 6.55 -2.81
CA LEU A 71 4.09 5.62 -3.38
C LEU A 71 5.02 5.10 -2.28
N LEU A 72 5.23 3.80 -2.25
CA LEU A 72 6.23 3.18 -1.39
C LEU A 72 7.60 3.34 -2.03
N SER A 73 8.60 3.62 -1.19
CA SER A 73 9.98 3.84 -1.57
C SER A 73 10.90 2.90 -0.80
N ASP A 74 12.11 2.73 -1.33
CA ASP A 74 13.13 1.91 -0.67
C ASP A 74 13.44 2.42 0.74
N ASN A 75 13.52 1.49 1.69
CA ASN A 75 13.72 1.69 3.13
C ASN A 75 12.55 2.34 3.88
N ASP A 76 11.36 2.46 3.28
CA ASP A 76 10.18 2.87 4.01
C ASP A 76 9.80 1.86 5.10
N SER A 77 9.35 2.36 6.24
CA SER A 77 8.84 1.56 7.35
C SER A 77 7.36 1.85 7.57
N LEU A 78 6.54 0.80 7.56
CA LEU A 78 5.10 0.88 7.73
C LEU A 78 4.65 0.05 8.94
N GLU A 79 3.75 0.62 9.73
CA GLU A 79 2.97 -0.11 10.74
C GLU A 79 1.49 0.00 10.37
N ILE A 80 0.86 -1.15 10.15
CA ILE A 80 -0.51 -1.31 9.68
C ILE A 80 -1.30 -2.01 10.77
N VAL A 81 -2.14 -1.23 11.46
CA VAL A 81 -2.94 -1.72 12.58
C VAL A 81 -4.40 -1.80 12.18
N GLN A 82 -5.01 -2.96 12.39
CA GLN A 82 -6.44 -3.15 12.13
C GLN A 82 -7.27 -2.50 13.24
N VAL A 83 -8.28 -1.74 12.83
CA VAL A 83 -9.26 -1.14 13.74
C VAL A 83 -10.27 -2.21 14.10
N ILE A 84 -10.13 -2.79 15.29
CA ILE A 84 -11.17 -3.57 15.94
C ILE A 84 -12.19 -2.60 16.53
N GLY A 85 -13.40 -2.57 15.94
CA GLY A 85 -14.52 -1.80 16.48
C GLY A 85 -14.88 -2.30 17.88
N GLY A 86 -14.70 -1.46 18.89
CA GLY A 86 -15.19 -1.72 20.23
C GLY A 86 -16.70 -1.61 20.27
N GLY A 87 -17.36 -2.58 20.91
CA GLY A 87 -18.74 -2.43 21.38
C GLY A 87 -18.81 -1.51 22.59
#